data_AF-A0A8S3K6Z0-F1
#
_entry.id   AF-A0A8S3K6Z0-F1
#
_cell.length_a   1.000
_cell.length_b   1.000
_cell.length_c   1.000
_cell.angle_alpha   90.00
_cell.angle_beta   90.00
_cell.angle_gamma   90.00
#
_symmetry.space_group_name_H-M   'P 1'
#
loop_
_entity.id
_entity.type
_entity.pdbx_description
1 polymer ?
#
loop_
_entity_poly.entity_id
_entity_poly.type
_entity_poly.pdbx_seq_one_letter_code
_entity_poly.pdbx_strand_id
1 'polypeptide(L)' 'EDEILLPAARQFKVVACLSQGADLYMIQLKEIQPQFPLIEMVTKSSPTPGPAPAPPKPIPIPVPAPPKPIPIPVPAP' A
#
# COMPACT_ATOMS: atom_id res chain seq x y z
N GLU A 1 -28.52 2.07 1.45
CA GLU A 1 -28.60 3.20 0.50
C GLU A 1 -27.39 3.10 -0.41
N ASP A 2 -27.59 3.29 -1.71
CA ASP A 2 -26.53 3.14 -2.72
C ASP A 2 -25.96 4.53 -3.04
N GLU A 3 -25.01 4.96 -2.21
CA GLU A 3 -24.35 6.26 -2.37
C GLU A 3 -23.19 6.19 -3.37
N ILE A 4 -23.02 7.25 -4.16
CA ILE A 4 -21.92 7.39 -5.11
C ILE A 4 -21.18 8.70 -4.79
N LEU A 5 -19.86 8.60 -4.60
CA LEU A 5 -19.00 9.75 -4.41
C LEU A 5 -18.68 10.42 -5.75
N LEU A 6 -18.97 11.71 -5.87
CA LEU A 6 -18.63 12.50 -7.05
C LEU A 6 -17.20 13.06 -6.92
N PRO A 7 -16.34 12.91 -7.95
CA PRO A 7 -15.03 13.55 -7.96
C PRO A 7 -15.09 15.07 -7.84
N ALA A 8 -14.06 15.63 -7.21
CA ALA A 8 -13.90 17.07 -7.11
C ALA A 8 -13.85 17.72 -8.49
N ALA A 9 -14.40 18.94 -8.61
CA ALA A 9 -14.46 19.70 -9.85
C ALA A 9 -15.25 19.06 -11.01
N ARG A 10 -16.08 18.04 -10.75
CA ARG A 10 -17.07 17.55 -11.72
C ARG A 10 -18.10 18.65 -12.02
N GLN A 11 -18.34 18.92 -13.31
CA GLN A 11 -19.20 20.00 -13.76
C GLN A 11 -20.49 19.46 -14.39
N PHE A 12 -21.59 20.17 -14.15
CA PHE A 12 -22.90 19.84 -14.70
C PHE A 12 -23.54 21.09 -15.31
N LYS A 13 -24.28 20.89 -16.39
CA LYS A 13 -25.17 21.89 -16.97
C LYS A 13 -26.61 21.56 -16.55
N VAL A 14 -27.34 22.57 -16.07
CA VAL A 14 -28.79 22.47 -15.89
C VAL A 14 -29.44 22.45 -17.28
N VAL A 15 -30.15 21.38 -17.60
CA VAL A 15 -30.84 21.22 -18.89
C VAL A 15 -32.35 21.38 -18.79
N ALA A 16 -32.91 21.20 -17.58
CA ALA A 16 -34.31 21.49 -17.29
C ALA A 16 -34.49 21.91 -15.83
N CYS A 17 -35.50 22.73 -15.60
CA CYS A 17 -35.96 23.15 -14.27
C CYS A 17 -37.49 23.15 -14.28
N LEU A 18 -38.10 22.40 -13.37
CA LEU A 18 -39.55 22.29 -13.24
C LEU A 18 -39.95 22.68 -11.81
N SER A 19 -40.81 23.68 -11.66
CA SER A 19 -41.40 24.00 -10.36
C SER A 19 -42.45 22.95 -9.98
N GLN A 20 -42.41 22.50 -8.74
CA GLN A 20 -43.39 21.57 -8.16
C GLN A 20 -44.33 22.26 -7.16
N GLY A 21 -44.26 23.60 -7.03
CA GLY A 21 -44.93 24.36 -5.97
C GLY A 21 -44.18 24.33 -4.65
N ALA A 22 -44.63 25.14 -3.68
CA ALA A 22 -44.02 25.24 -2.33
C ALA A 22 -42.49 25.46 -2.37
N ASP A 23 -42.00 26.28 -3.32
CA ASP A 23 -40.58 26.54 -3.57
C ASP A 23 -39.71 25.31 -3.84
N LEU A 24 -40.33 24.19 -4.24
CA LEU A 24 -39.65 22.98 -4.68
C LEU A 24 -39.43 23.02 -6.20
N TYR A 25 -38.22 22.65 -6.60
CA TYR A 25 -37.81 22.58 -8.00
C TYR A 25 -37.16 21.23 -8.29
N MET A 26 -37.63 20.57 -9.34
CA MET A 26 -36.95 19.42 -9.93
C MET A 26 -36.00 19.91 -11.01
N ILE A 27 -34.71 19.62 -10.85
CA ILE A 27 -33.67 20.00 -11.82
C ILE A 27 -33.15 18.77 -12.54
N GLN A 28 -32.94 18.89 -13.84
CA GLN A 28 -32.24 17.89 -14.63
C GLN A 28 -30.83 18.38 -14.93
N LEU A 29 -29.84 17.56 -14.58
CA LEU A 29 -28.43 17.85 -14.76
C LEU A 29 -27.84 16.97 -15.87
N LYS A 30 -27.03 17.58 -16.73
CA LYS A 30 -26.19 16.87 -17.70
C LYS A 30 -24.73 17.08 -17.32
N GLU A 31 -23.99 15.99 -17.11
CA GLU A 31 -22.55 16.07 -16.89
C GLU A 31 -21.86 16.65 -18.13
N ILE A 32 -20.90 17.55 -17.91
CA ILE A 32 -20.11 18.19 -18.96
C ILE A 32 -18.63 18.00 -18.69
N GLN A 33 -17.83 18.04 -19.77
CA GLN A 33 -16.39 18.05 -19.65
C GLN A 33 -15.97 19.36 -18.95
N PRO A 34 -15.29 19.29 -17.79
CA PRO A 34 -14.84 20.49 -17.11
C PRO A 34 -13.78 21.23 -17.93
N GLN A 35 -13.75 22.56 -17.79
CA GLN A 35 -12.76 23.40 -18.46
C GLN A 35 -11.32 23.10 -18.01
N PHE A 36 -11.16 22.61 -16.78
CA PHE A 36 -9.89 22.15 -16.23
C PHE A 36 -9.93 20.63 -16.06
N PRO A 37 -8.81 19.92 -16.25
CA PRO A 37 -8.75 18.48 -16.03
C PRO A 37 -9.24 18.11 -14.63
N LEU A 38 -9.99 17.02 -14.53
CA LEU A 38 -10.36 16.43 -13.24
C LEU A 38 -9.09 15.98 -12.51
N ILE A 39 -8.98 16.35 -11.23
CA ILE A 39 -7.91 15.83 -10.37
C ILE A 39 -8.28 14.38 -10.07
N GLU A 40 -7.48 13.43 -10.57
CA GLU A 40 -7.66 12.02 -10.24
C GLU A 40 -7.54 11.84 -8.72
N MET A 41 -8.50 11.14 -8.13
CA MET A 41 -8.37 10.71 -6.75
C MET A 41 -7.20 9.74 -6.68
N VAL A 42 -6.06 10.20 -6.15
CA VAL A 42 -4.95 9.32 -5.83
C VAL A 42 -5.44 8.39 -4.73
N THR A 43 -5.90 7.20 -5.10
CA THR A 43 -5.97 6.09 -4.17
C THR A 43 -4.54 5.86 -3.72
N LYS A 44 -4.20 6.35 -2.51
CA LYS A 44 -2.98 5.93 -1.83
C LYS A 44 -3.09 4.42 -1.66
N SER A 45 -2.61 3.64 -2.63
CA SER A 45 -2.21 2.28 -2.37
C SER A 45 -1.12 2.39 -1.33
N SER A 46 -1.44 2.09 -0.07
CA SER A 46 -0.43 1.85 0.95
C SER A 46 0.59 0.90 0.33
N PRO A 47 1.89 1.24 0.27
CA PRO A 47 2.88 0.28 -0.19
C PRO A 47 2.78 -0.90 0.76
N THR A 48 2.33 -2.05 0.24
CA THR A 48 2.47 -3.31 0.94
C THR A 48 3.95 -3.43 1.29
N PRO A 49 4.34 -3.54 2.58
CA PRO A 49 5.74 -3.74 2.91
C PRO A 49 6.23 -4.96 2.14
N GLY A 50 7.22 -4.77 1.27
CA GLY A 50 7.84 -5.87 0.55
C GLY A 50 8.39 -6.90 1.56
N PRO A 51 8.49 -8.19 1.18
CA PRO A 51 9.00 -9.20 2.09
C PRO A 51 10.36 -8.78 2.66
N ALA A 52 10.51 -8.89 3.98
CA ALA A 52 11.73 -8.53 4.68
C ALA A 52 12.94 -9.23 4.04
N PRO A 53 14.11 -8.55 3.92
CA PRO A 53 15.33 -9.20 3.45
C PRO A 53 15.64 -10.43 4.31
N ALA A 54 15.98 -11.55 3.67
CA ALA A 54 16.36 -12.76 4.37
C ALA A 54 17.55 -12.51 5.31
N PRO A 55 17.59 -13.13 6.50
CA PRO A 55 18.70 -12.99 7.41
C PRO A 55 20.02 -13.45 6.75
N PRO A 56 21.15 -12.79 7.04
CA PRO A 56 22.44 -13.19 6.50
C PRO A 56 22.79 -14.62 6.94
N LYS A 57 23.42 -15.39 6.03
CA LYS A 57 23.89 -16.75 6.34
C LYS A 57 24.90 -16.71 7.50
N PRO A 58 24.79 -17.62 8.49
CA PRO A 58 25.80 -17.74 9.53
C PRO A 58 27.18 -18.00 8.93
N ILE A 59 28.18 -17.24 9.37
CA ILE A 59 29.57 -17.46 8.99
C ILE A 59 30.06 -18.71 9.75
N PRO A 60 30.69 -19.70 9.07
CA PRO A 60 31.28 -20.83 9.77
C PRO A 60 32.36 -20.35 10.74
N ILE A 61 32.15 -20.58 12.03
CA ILE A 61 33.22 -20.41 13.02
C ILE A 61 34.25 -21.52 12.82
N PRO A 62 35.56 -21.21 12.80
CA PRO A 62 36.60 -22.23 12.74
C PRO A 62 36.49 -23.17 13.95
N VAL A 63 36.37 -24.47 13.69
CA VAL A 63 36.39 -25.49 14.76
C VAL A 63 37.81 -25.54 15.33
N PRO A 64 38.00 -25.44 16.67
CA PRO A 64 39.30 -25.58 17.29
C PRO A 64 39.90 -26.96 17.01
N ALA A 65 41.21 -27.01 16.72
CA ALA A 65 41.93 -28.27 16.51
C ALA A 65 41.93 -29.13 17.79
N PRO A 66 41.85 -30.47 17.68
CA PRO A 66 41.91 -31.35 18.82
C PRO A 66 43.26 -31.25 19.56
N PRO A 67 43.26 -31.38 20.90
CA PRO A 67 44.49 -31.33 21.69
C PRO A 67 45.42 -32.49 21.32
N LYS A 68 46.73 -32.23 21.29
CA LYS A 68 47.74 -33.27 21.03
C LYS A 68 47.76 -34.31 22.16
N PRO A 69 47.93 -35.61 21.85
CA PRO A 69 48.08 -36.64 22.87
C PRO A 69 49.29 -36.37 23.77
N ILE A 70 49.10 -36.47 25.08
CA ILE A 70 50.17 -36.39 26.06
C ILE A 70 50.88 -37.75 26.09
N PRO A 71 52.23 -37.82 26.02
CA PRO A 71 52.95 -39.07 26.14
C PRO A 71 52.73 -39.70 27.52
N ILE A 72 52.35 -40.97 27.54
CA ILE A 72 52.25 -41.77 28.77
C ILE A 72 53.66 -42.14 29.22
N PRO A 73 54.06 -41.91 30.49
CA PRO A 73 55.36 -42.33 30.99
C PRO A 73 55.45 -43.87 30.99
N VAL A 74 56.52 -44.40 30.40
CA VAL A 74 56.83 -45.84 30.46
C VAL A 74 57.47 -46.13 31.83
N PRO A 75 56.99 -47.11 32.61
CA PRO A 75 57.64 -47.50 33.87
C PRO A 75 59.03 -48.09 33.61
N ALA A 76 60.01 -47.72 34.44
CA ALA A 76 61.36 -48.31 34.42
C ALA A 76 61.36 -49.73 35.04
N PRO A 77 62.27 -50.63 34.60
CA PRO A 77 62.38 -52.00 35.10
C PRO A 77 62.91 -52.09 36.54
#